data_AF-A0A2K9DEC1-F1
#
_entry.id   AF-A0A2K9DEC1-F1
#
_cell.length_a   1.000
_cell.length_b   1.000
_cell.length_c   1.000
_cell.angle_alpha   90.00
_cell.angle_beta   90.00
_cell.angle_gamma   90.00
#
_symmetry.space_group_name_H-M   'P 1'
#
loop_
_entity.id
_entity.type
_entity.pdbx_description
1 polymer ?
#
loop_
_entity_poly.entity_id
_entity_poly.type
_entity_poly.pdbx_seq_one_letter_code
_entity_poly.pdbx_strand_id
1 'polypeptide(L)'
;MDAARIPGRVTIATRAYERVAAAVLADELGVPARAARASVRDAGGALALDLTSGIRGDAEPIATGAASARTRTGERVTELTGARVGEIRLRITHLVTEERSGS
;
A
#
# COMPACT_ATOMS: atom_id res chain seq x y z
N MET A 1 -24.41 2.79 21.16
CA MET A 1 -23.52 1.97 22.01
C MET A 1 -22.30 2.81 22.32
N ASP A 2 -22.23 3.35 23.52
CA ASP A 2 -21.13 4.18 23.98
C ASP A 2 -20.01 3.27 24.48
N ALA A 3 -19.09 2.92 23.58
CA ALA A 3 -17.89 2.17 23.95
C ALA A 3 -17.01 3.13 24.75
N ALA A 4 -17.12 3.06 26.08
CA ALA A 4 -16.24 3.75 27.01
C ALA A 4 -14.80 3.64 26.51
N ARG A 5 -14.18 4.78 26.17
CA ARG A 5 -12.80 4.83 25.68
C ARG A 5 -11.88 4.33 26.78
N ILE A 6 -11.50 3.06 26.71
CA ILE A 6 -10.48 2.48 27.57
C ILE A 6 -9.17 3.18 27.22
N PRO A 7 -8.56 3.96 28.13
CA PRO A 7 -7.32 4.64 27.85
C PRO A 7 -6.20 3.60 27.69
N GLY A 8 -5.66 3.50 26.47
CA GLY A 8 -4.56 2.61 26.13
C GLY A 8 -3.69 3.25 25.06
N ARG A 9 -2.37 3.05 25.16
CA ARG A 9 -1.42 3.41 24.09
C ARG A 9 -1.11 2.16 23.29
N VAL A 10 -1.42 2.18 22.00
CA VAL A 10 -1.02 1.12 21.06
C VAL A 10 0.23 1.59 20.32
N THR A 11 1.21 0.70 20.20
CA THR A 11 2.39 0.93 19.36
C THR A 11 2.42 -0.14 18.29
N ILE A 12 2.27 0.28 17.04
CA ILE A 12 2.42 -0.59 15.87
C ILE A 12 3.83 -0.36 15.32
N ALA A 13 4.59 -1.44 15.16
CA ALA A 13 5.92 -1.35 14.58
C ALA A 13 5.85 -0.88 13.12
N THR A 14 6.78 -0.02 12.69
CA THR A 14 6.85 0.49 11.31
C THR A 14 6.79 -0.63 10.27
N ARG A 15 7.53 -1.72 10.50
CA ARG A 15 7.54 -2.91 9.64
C ARG A 15 6.17 -3.54 9.41
N ALA A 16 5.23 -3.37 10.34
CA ALA A 16 3.88 -3.86 10.17
C ALA A 16 3.12 -3.00 9.15
N TYR A 17 3.23 -1.67 9.24
CA TYR A 17 2.69 -0.75 8.23
C TYR A 17 3.29 -0.99 6.85
N GLU A 18 4.60 -1.21 6.76
CA GLU A 18 5.28 -1.53 5.50
C GLU A 18 4.70 -2.81 4.86
N ARG A 19 4.49 -3.86 5.65
CA ARG A 19 3.90 -5.12 5.15
C ARG A 19 2.47 -4.94 4.69
N VAL A 20 1.64 -4.22 5.44
CA VAL A 20 0.26 -3.93 5.06
C VAL A 20 0.23 -3.10 3.77
N ALA A 21 1.01 -2.03 3.69
CA ALA A 21 1.06 -1.16 2.51
C ALA A 21 1.56 -1.89 1.27
N ALA A 22 2.59 -2.73 1.38
CA ALA A 22 3.11 -3.51 0.27
C ALA A 22 2.09 -4.55 -0.24
N ALA A 23 1.40 -5.24 0.68
CA ALA A 23 0.36 -6.21 0.33
C ALA A 23 -0.83 -5.55 -0.36
N VAL A 24 -1.34 -4.46 0.22
CA VAL A 24 -2.45 -3.68 -0.37
C VAL A 24 -2.06 -3.17 -1.76
N LEU A 25 -0.85 -2.62 -1.93
CA LEU A 25 -0.40 -2.16 -3.24
C LEU A 25 -0.34 -3.28 -4.28
N ALA A 26 0.14 -4.46 -3.89
CA ALA A 26 0.18 -5.62 -4.78
C ALA A 26 -1.22 -6.02 -5.23
N ASP A 27 -2.20 -6.04 -4.31
CA ASP A 27 -3.60 -6.30 -4.62
C ASP A 27 -4.18 -5.24 -5.56
N GLU A 28 -3.97 -3.95 -5.26
CA GLU A 28 -4.50 -2.83 -6.04
C GLU A 28 -3.96 -2.80 -7.48
N LEU A 29 -2.72 -3.24 -7.67
CA LEU A 29 -2.07 -3.35 -8.99
C LEU A 29 -2.27 -4.71 -9.64
N GLY A 30 -2.82 -5.69 -8.91
CA GLY A 30 -2.99 -7.07 -9.37
C GLY A 30 -1.67 -7.75 -9.74
N VAL A 31 -0.59 -7.46 -9.01
CA VAL A 31 0.75 -8.02 -9.23
C VAL A 31 1.13 -8.99 -8.11
N PRO A 32 2.10 -9.90 -8.32
CA PRO A 32 2.60 -10.75 -7.25
C PRO A 32 3.13 -9.94 -6.07
N ALA A 33 2.89 -10.38 -4.84
CA ALA A 33 3.34 -9.68 -3.62
C ALA A 33 4.85 -9.36 -3.64
N ARG A 34 5.68 -10.24 -4.21
CA ARG A 34 7.13 -10.03 -4.36
C ARG A 34 7.51 -8.83 -5.24
N ALA A 35 6.59 -8.38 -6.11
CA ALA A 35 6.79 -7.26 -7.00
C ALA A 35 6.51 -5.91 -6.33
N ALA A 36 5.87 -5.90 -5.15
CA ALA A 36 5.54 -4.69 -4.40
C ALA A 36 6.40 -4.56 -3.13
N ARG A 37 6.83 -3.33 -2.82
CA ARG A 37 7.57 -2.97 -1.62
C ARG A 37 7.09 -1.63 -1.11
N ALA A 38 7.13 -1.45 0.21
CA ALA A 38 6.80 -0.20 0.85
C ALA A 38 7.84 0.14 1.92
N SER A 39 8.15 1.42 2.04
CA SER A 39 8.83 2.03 3.17
C SER A 39 7.87 3.02 3.81
N VAL A 40 7.86 3.08 5.14
CA VAL A 40 6.97 3.96 5.89
C VAL A 40 7.77 4.82 6.85
N ARG A 41 7.47 6.10 6.86
CA ARG A 41 8.02 7.06 7.84
C ARG A 41 6.91 7.88 8.46
N ASP A 42 7.14 8.33 9.69
CA ASP A 42 6.29 9.35 10.29
C ASP A 42 6.51 10.69 9.57
N ALA A 43 5.41 11.39 9.32
CA ALA A 43 5.36 12.71 8.73
C ALA A 43 4.40 13.58 9.55
N GLY A 44 4.75 13.82 10.82
CA GLY A 44 3.99 14.71 11.70
C GLY A 44 2.68 14.10 12.19
N GLY A 45 2.70 12.83 12.59
CA GLY A 45 1.51 12.11 13.05
C GLY A 45 0.63 11.54 11.93
N ALA A 46 1.11 11.61 10.69
CA ALA A 46 0.58 10.88 9.54
C ALA A 46 1.67 10.01 8.94
N LEU A 47 1.28 8.95 8.24
CA LEU A 47 2.20 8.10 7.50
C LEU A 47 2.56 8.74 6.16
N ALA A 48 3.84 8.75 5.84
CA ALA A 48 4.32 8.93 4.47
C ALA A 48 4.78 7.58 3.92
N LEU A 49 4.18 7.19 2.79
CA LEU A 49 4.42 5.91 2.13
C LEU A 49 5.30 6.11 0.89
N ASP A 50 6.46 5.47 0.88
CA ASP A 50 7.31 5.35 -0.30
C ASP A 50 7.13 3.95 -0.88
N LEU A 51 6.36 3.87 -1.96
CA LEU A 51 5.90 2.64 -2.59
C LEU A 51 6.70 2.35 -3.87
N THR A 52 7.08 1.10 -4.06
CA THR A 52 7.74 0.62 -5.28
C THR A 52 7.03 -0.62 -5.76
N SER A 53 6.66 -0.67 -7.04
CA SER A 53 6.03 -1.86 -7.61
C SER A 53 6.37 -2.10 -9.07
N GLY A 54 6.16 -3.32 -9.55
CA GLY A 54 5.85 -3.56 -10.96
C GLY A 54 4.39 -3.22 -11.27
N ILE A 55 4.03 -3.13 -12.55
CA ILE A 55 2.63 -3.00 -13.00
C ILE A 55 2.36 -3.99 -14.12
N ARG A 56 1.12 -4.50 -14.23
CA ARG A 56 0.76 -5.34 -15.38
C ARG A 56 0.75 -4.54 -16.66
N GLY A 57 1.28 -5.11 -17.74
CA GLY A 57 1.35 -4.46 -19.06
C GLY A 57 0.04 -4.46 -19.84
N ASP A 58 -0.96 -5.21 -19.38
CA ASP A 58 -2.28 -5.37 -20.00
C ASP A 58 -3.38 -4.50 -19.36
N ALA A 59 -3.08 -3.83 -18.25
CA ALA A 59 -4.03 -2.96 -17.56
C ALA A 59 -4.24 -1.63 -18.32
N GLU A 60 -5.47 -1.08 -18.26
CA GLU A 60 -5.86 0.30 -18.63
C GLU A 60 -4.74 1.34 -18.42
N PRO A 61 -4.72 2.49 -19.13
CA PRO A 61 -3.55 3.34 -19.26
C PRO A 61 -2.70 3.41 -18.00
N ILE A 62 -1.47 2.88 -18.07
CA ILE A 62 -0.56 2.63 -16.94
C ILE A 62 -0.55 3.75 -15.91
N ALA A 63 -0.55 5.00 -16.37
CA ALA A 63 -0.56 6.19 -15.52
C ALA A 63 -1.85 6.30 -14.67
N THR A 64 -3.02 6.12 -15.27
CA THR A 64 -4.32 6.16 -14.59
C THR A 64 -4.47 5.01 -13.61
N GLY A 65 -4.02 3.81 -14.00
CA GLY A 65 -4.01 2.63 -13.12
C GLY A 65 -3.12 2.85 -11.91
N ALA A 66 -1.87 3.31 -12.11
CA ALA A 66 -0.93 3.61 -11.03
C ALA A 66 -1.44 4.72 -10.10
N ALA A 67 -2.01 5.80 -10.65
CA ALA A 67 -2.59 6.89 -9.86
C ALA A 67 -3.77 6.40 -9.00
N SER A 68 -4.66 5.58 -9.59
CA SER A 68 -5.80 5.00 -8.88
C SER A 68 -5.35 4.05 -7.78
N ALA A 69 -4.41 3.14 -8.08
CA ALA A 69 -3.85 2.22 -7.11
C ALA A 69 -3.16 2.94 -5.95
N ARG A 70 -2.43 4.03 -6.24
CA ARG A 70 -1.82 4.89 -5.22
C ARG A 70 -2.86 5.44 -4.25
N THR A 71 -3.96 6.00 -4.76
CA THR A 71 -5.04 6.57 -3.93
C THR A 71 -5.72 5.47 -3.10
N ARG A 72 -6.16 4.39 -3.74
CA ARG A 72 -6.82 3.25 -3.08
C ARG A 72 -5.94 2.58 -2.03
N THR A 73 -4.64 2.50 -2.26
CA THR A 73 -3.68 1.99 -1.26
C THR A 73 -3.69 2.85 0.00
N GLY A 74 -3.70 4.18 -0.15
CA GLY A 74 -3.78 5.09 1.01
C GLY A 74 -5.06 4.92 1.81
N GLU A 75 -6.19 4.79 1.12
CA GLU A 75 -7.51 4.58 1.72
C GLU A 75 -7.56 3.25 2.49
N ARG A 76 -7.20 2.13 1.84
CA ARG A 76 -7.18 0.80 2.48
C ARG A 76 -6.19 0.71 3.63
N VAL A 77 -5.00 1.32 3.54
CA VAL A 77 -4.05 1.36 4.67
C VAL A 77 -4.65 2.13 5.85
N THR A 78 -5.32 3.24 5.59
CA THR A 78 -6.00 4.02 6.63
C THR A 78 -7.12 3.20 7.29
N GLU A 79 -7.94 2.53 6.49
CA GLU A 79 -9.02 1.67 6.97
C GLU A 79 -8.51 0.50 7.83
N LEU A 80 -7.49 -0.21 7.35
CA LEU A 80 -6.98 -1.42 8.01
C LEU A 80 -6.20 -1.15 9.29
N THR A 81 -5.57 0.03 9.39
CA THR A 81 -4.63 0.31 10.48
C THR A 81 -5.09 1.43 11.41
N GLY A 82 -6.08 2.23 11.00
CA GLY A 82 -6.52 3.43 11.70
C GLY A 82 -5.51 4.60 11.62
N ALA A 83 -4.36 4.42 10.99
CA ALA A 83 -3.36 5.47 10.85
C ALA A 83 -3.67 6.35 9.63
N ARG A 84 -3.60 7.68 9.80
CA ARG A 84 -3.80 8.62 8.69
C ARG A 84 -2.62 8.54 7.72
N VAL A 85 -2.89 8.33 6.43
CA VAL A 85 -1.88 8.47 5.36
C VAL A 85 -1.90 9.90 4.83
N GLY A 86 -0.76 10.59 4.88
CA GLY A 86 -0.63 12.00 4.47
C GLY A 86 0.10 12.21 3.14
N GLU A 87 1.08 11.35 2.84
CA GLU A 87 1.86 11.42 1.61
C GLU A 87 2.04 10.02 1.04
N ILE A 88 1.95 9.90 -0.28
CA ILE A 88 2.23 8.66 -0.99
C ILE A 88 3.06 8.98 -2.22
N ARG A 89 4.17 8.27 -2.40
CA ARG A 89 4.96 8.28 -3.64
C ARG A 89 4.99 6.87 -4.19
N LEU A 90 4.54 6.70 -5.44
CA LEU A 90 4.56 5.40 -6.10
C LEU A 90 5.57 5.44 -7.25
N ARG A 91 6.56 4.54 -7.20
CA ARG A 91 7.50 4.30 -8.29
C ARG A 91 7.18 2.97 -8.97
N ILE A 92 6.78 3.05 -10.23
CA ILE A 92 6.69 1.88 -11.10
C ILE A 92 8.07 1.60 -11.69
N THR A 93 8.53 0.34 -11.60
CA THR A 93 9.93 -0.03 -11.94
C THR A 93 10.04 -0.94 -13.16
N HIS A 94 9.03 -1.75 -13.43
CA HIS A 94 9.03 -2.71 -14.54
C HIS A 94 7.60 -3.15 -14.87
N LEU A 95 7.44 -3.75 -16.05
CA LEU A 95 6.21 -4.44 -16.42
C LEU A 95 6.24 -5.88 -15.90
N VAL A 96 5.13 -6.33 -15.34
CA VAL A 96 4.89 -7.71 -14.96
C VAL A 96 4.09 -8.35 -16.07
N THR A 97 4.67 -9.37 -16.70
CA THR A 97 3.94 -10.30 -17.57
C THR A 97 3.60 -11.53 -16.74
N GLU A 98 2.40 -12.08 -16.88
CA GLU A 98 2.10 -13.39 -16.30
C GLU A 98 3.06 -14.43 -16.91
N GLU A 99 4.05 -14.88 -16.14
CA GLU A 99 4.50 -16.26 -16.32
C GLU A 99 3.34 -17.13 -15.83
N ARG A 100 2.81 -17.97 -16.74
CA ARG A 100 1.95 -19.10 -16.37
C ARG A 100 2.54 -19.74 -15.12
N SER A 101 1.85 -19.64 -14.00
CA SER A 101 2.22 -20.40 -12.82
C SER A 101 2.12 -21.87 -13.18
N GLY A 102 3.27 -22.55 -13.21
CA GLY A 102 3.34 -23.99 -13.24
C GLY A 102 2.57 -24.56 -12.05
N SER A 103 1.92 -25.69 -12.35
CA SER A 103 1.12 -26.54 -11.47
C SER A 103 1.79 -26.93 -10.16
#